data_AF-A0AA42Z324-F1
#
_entry.id   AF-A0AA42Z324-F1
#
_cell.length_a   1.000
_cell.length_b   1.000
_cell.length_c   1.000
_cell.angle_alpha   90.00
_cell.angle_beta   90.00
_cell.angle_gamma   90.00
#
_symmetry.space_group_name_H-M   'P 1'
#
loop_
_entity.id
_entity.type
_entity.pdbx_description
1 polymer ?
#
loop_
_entity_poly.entity_id
_entity_poly.type
_entity_poly.pdbx_seq_one_letter_code
_entity_poly.pdbx_strand_id
1 'polypeptide(L)'
;MNTRNLMIALFAIAVIAQLAVPGWLLARHETVLRNGEAYRFECMPVDPVDLLRGRFVALRFSEMQADGIPDLDHGIDELFVTFETGEDGFAQVAGAFADPPEDSPHLKIGKYAWRSLANGEIHIDLPFDRFYMDENVAPEAEAAMRRRGRGAREAYLEVRILDGRAVPVELYINGKPASELRGQLN
;
A
#
# COMPACT_ATOMS: atom_id res chain seq x y z
N MET A 1 -8.38 49.90 -7.89
CA MET A 1 -8.93 48.73 -7.17
C MET A 1 -8.84 49.02 -5.67
N ASN A 2 -9.97 49.03 -4.96
CA ASN A 2 -9.97 49.41 -3.54
C ASN A 2 -9.19 48.38 -2.71
N THR A 3 -8.41 48.82 -1.72
CA THR A 3 -7.53 47.96 -0.91
C THR A 3 -8.28 46.78 -0.29
N ARG A 4 -9.53 46.99 0.12
CA ARG A 4 -10.43 45.93 0.61
C ARG A 4 -10.68 44.83 -0.42
N ASN A 5 -10.93 45.19 -1.68
CA ASN A 5 -11.19 44.22 -2.74
C ASN A 5 -9.91 43.47 -3.12
N LEU A 6 -8.74 44.13 -3.07
CA LEU A 6 -7.44 43.47 -3.22
C LEU A 6 -7.19 42.46 -2.09
N MET A 7 -7.46 42.82 -0.83
CA MET A 7 -7.32 41.91 0.31
C MET A 7 -8.23 40.68 0.19
N ILE A 8 -9.49 40.86 -0.22
CA ILE A 8 -10.43 39.75 -0.44
C ILE A 8 -9.93 38.83 -1.56
N ALA A 9 -9.43 39.40 -2.66
CA ALA A 9 -8.89 38.62 -3.77
C ALA A 9 -7.66 37.79 -3.34
N LEU A 10 -6.72 38.40 -2.60
CA LEU A 10 -5.56 37.71 -2.06
C LEU A 10 -5.94 36.60 -1.07
N PHE A 11 -6.93 36.85 -0.21
CA PHE A 11 -7.45 35.84 0.71
C PHE A 11 -8.07 34.65 -0.03
N ALA A 12 -8.89 34.91 -1.06
CA ALA A 12 -9.48 33.86 -1.88
C ALA A 12 -8.41 33.01 -2.59
N ILE A 13 -7.37 33.65 -3.14
CA ILE A 13 -6.23 32.94 -3.75
C ILE A 13 -5.53 32.05 -2.72
N ALA A 14 -5.28 32.56 -1.51
CA ALA A 14 -4.65 31.80 -0.44
C ALA A 14 -5.48 30.56 -0.06
N VAL A 15 -6.80 30.70 0.08
CA VAL A 15 -7.71 29.57 0.36
C VAL A 15 -7.67 28.54 -0.75
N ILE A 16 -7.72 28.96 -2.02
CA ILE A 16 -7.64 28.05 -3.17
C ILE A 16 -6.31 27.30 -3.18
N ALA A 17 -5.19 28.00 -2.95
CA ALA A 17 -3.87 27.39 -2.90
C ALA A 17 -3.75 26.37 -1.75
N GLN A 18 -4.33 26.68 -0.59
CA GLN A 18 -4.35 25.77 0.56
C GLN A 18 -5.19 24.51 0.31
N LEU A 19 -6.31 24.63 -0.42
CA LEU A 19 -7.16 23.48 -0.78
C LEU A 19 -6.64 22.68 -1.98
N ALA A 20 -5.85 23.30 -2.85
CA ALA A 20 -5.31 22.64 -4.05
C ALA A 20 -4.41 21.45 -3.70
N VAL A 21 -3.57 21.57 -2.66
CA VAL A 21 -2.65 20.51 -2.23
C VAL A 21 -3.40 19.24 -1.77
N PRO A 22 -4.29 19.29 -0.74
CA PRO A 22 -5.04 18.10 -0.33
C PRO A 22 -6.01 17.63 -1.42
N GLY A 23 -6.60 18.54 -2.20
CA GLY A 23 -7.44 18.17 -3.34
C GLY A 23 -6.69 17.37 -4.39
N TRP A 24 -5.45 17.75 -4.70
CA TRP A 24 -4.60 17.00 -5.62
C TRP A 24 -4.15 15.65 -5.05
N LEU A 25 -3.83 15.58 -3.76
CA LEU A 25 -3.50 14.31 -3.09
C LEU A 25 -4.69 13.33 -3.15
N LEU A 26 -5.90 13.81 -2.86
CA LEU A 26 -7.12 13.00 -2.94
C LEU A 26 -7.40 12.55 -4.38
N ALA A 27 -7.31 13.46 -5.36
CA ALA A 27 -7.49 13.11 -6.76
C ALA A 27 -6.50 12.03 -7.21
N ARG A 28 -5.23 12.15 -6.80
CA ARG A 28 -4.19 11.14 -7.06
C ARG A 28 -4.50 9.79 -6.43
N HIS A 29 -5.04 9.78 -5.21
CA HIS A 29 -5.44 8.56 -4.52
C HIS A 29 -6.61 7.88 -5.24
N GLU A 30 -7.63 8.66 -5.60
CA GLU A 30 -8.79 8.17 -6.34
C GLU A 30 -8.45 7.66 -7.74
N THR A 31 -7.51 8.28 -8.44
CA THR A 31 -7.04 7.77 -9.73
C THR A 31 -6.45 6.36 -9.59
N VAL A 32 -5.67 6.10 -8.53
CA VAL A 32 -5.12 4.75 -8.28
C VAL A 32 -6.24 3.77 -7.92
N LEU A 33 -7.20 4.18 -7.09
CA LEU A 33 -8.34 3.34 -6.73
C LEU A 33 -9.23 2.98 -7.92
N ARG A 34 -9.39 3.88 -8.90
CA ARG A 34 -10.26 3.65 -10.07
C ARG A 34 -9.56 2.92 -11.20
N ASN A 35 -8.35 3.36 -11.54
CA ASN A 35 -7.66 2.95 -12.76
C ASN A 35 -6.47 2.03 -12.48
N GLY A 36 -6.06 1.87 -11.23
CA GLY A 36 -4.97 0.98 -10.86
C GLY A 36 -5.37 -0.48 -10.96
N GLU A 37 -4.37 -1.30 -11.30
CA GLU A 37 -4.51 -2.75 -11.38
C GLU A 37 -4.47 -3.35 -9.98
N ALA A 38 -5.34 -4.34 -9.74
CA ALA A 38 -5.51 -4.95 -8.42
C ALA A 38 -4.60 -6.16 -8.25
N TYR A 39 -3.83 -6.13 -7.17
CA TYR A 39 -2.89 -7.17 -6.77
C TYR A 39 -3.24 -7.66 -5.37
N ARG A 40 -3.03 -8.95 -5.10
CA ARG A 40 -3.30 -9.57 -3.79
C ARG A 40 -1.99 -9.91 -3.11
N PHE A 41 -1.75 -9.30 -1.97
CA PHE A 41 -0.53 -9.53 -1.21
C PHE A 41 -0.82 -10.39 0.02
N GLU A 42 -0.16 -11.54 0.14
CA GLU A 42 -0.36 -12.44 1.27
C GLU A 42 0.10 -11.77 2.58
N CYS A 43 -0.78 -11.78 3.58
CA CYS A 43 -0.51 -11.20 4.89
C CYS A 43 -0.24 -12.28 5.94
N MET A 44 0.87 -12.13 6.63
CA MET A 44 1.24 -12.89 7.82
C MET A 44 0.61 -12.29 9.08
N PRO A 45 0.25 -13.12 10.07
CA PRO A 45 -0.27 -12.62 11.34
C PRO A 45 0.79 -11.85 12.11
N VAL A 46 0.40 -10.68 12.63
CA VAL A 46 1.18 -9.81 13.51
C VAL A 46 0.38 -9.55 14.79
N ASP A 47 1.06 -9.27 15.90
CA ASP A 47 0.43 -8.85 17.16
C ASP A 47 0.45 -7.31 17.26
N PRO A 48 -0.69 -6.61 17.07
CA PRO A 48 -0.74 -5.15 17.19
C PRO A 48 -1.14 -4.70 18.60
N VAL A 49 -0.36 -3.80 19.20
CA VAL A 49 -0.85 -2.91 20.26
C VAL A 49 -0.15 -1.55 20.16
N ASP A 50 -0.89 -0.49 19.83
CA ASP A 50 -0.50 0.91 20.08
C ASP A 50 -1.75 1.70 20.52
N LEU A 51 -1.79 2.12 21.79
CA LEU A 51 -2.96 2.75 22.42
C LEU A 51 -3.24 4.19 21.94
N LEU A 52 -2.32 4.82 21.19
CA LEU A 52 -2.41 6.24 20.85
C LEU A 52 -2.75 6.53 19.38
N ARG A 53 -2.91 5.50 18.54
CA ARG A 53 -3.01 5.67 17.06
C ARG A 53 -4.33 5.19 16.45
N GLY A 54 -5.34 4.92 17.28
CA GLY A 54 -6.56 4.24 16.87
C GLY A 54 -6.33 2.75 16.59
N ARG A 55 -7.40 2.00 16.35
CA ARG A 55 -7.28 0.57 16.01
C ARG A 55 -7.01 0.36 14.52
N PHE A 56 -6.09 -0.54 14.23
CA PHE A 56 -5.69 -0.96 12.89
C PHE A 56 -5.24 -2.41 12.95
N VAL A 57 -5.31 -3.12 11.84
CA VAL A 57 -4.70 -4.46 11.73
C VAL A 57 -3.26 -4.26 11.27
N ALA A 58 -2.29 -4.69 12.09
CA ALA A 58 -0.89 -4.71 11.66
C ALA A 58 -0.70 -5.79 10.60
N LEU A 59 -0.01 -5.41 9.53
CA LEU A 59 0.27 -6.26 8.39
C LEU A 59 1.76 -6.55 8.32
N ARG A 60 2.07 -7.80 8.02
CA ARG A 60 3.39 -8.23 7.59
C ARG A 60 3.21 -9.04 6.33
N PHE A 61 4.09 -8.87 5.38
CA PHE A 61 4.02 -9.55 4.10
C PHE A 61 5.15 -10.57 4.00
N SER A 62 4.95 -11.57 3.15
CA SER A 62 6.01 -12.47 2.74
C SER A 62 7.11 -11.66 2.05
N GLU A 63 8.36 -12.00 2.33
CA GLU A 63 9.51 -11.36 1.72
C GLU A 63 9.48 -11.55 0.20
N MET A 64 9.66 -10.45 -0.54
CA MET A 64 9.64 -10.45 -1.99
C MET A 64 11.04 -10.22 -2.52
N GLN A 65 11.39 -10.93 -3.59
CA GLN A 65 12.69 -10.86 -4.21
C GLN A 65 12.52 -10.61 -5.70
N ALA A 66 13.38 -9.76 -6.26
CA ALA A 66 13.51 -9.57 -7.69
C ALA A 66 14.85 -10.14 -8.15
N ASP A 67 14.81 -10.92 -9.23
CA ASP A 67 16.00 -11.39 -9.91
C ASP A 67 16.58 -10.29 -10.80
N GLY A 68 17.90 -10.14 -10.75
CA GLY A 68 18.63 -9.18 -11.57
C GLY A 68 18.54 -7.76 -11.01
N ILE A 69 19.72 -7.17 -10.76
CA ILE A 69 19.80 -5.76 -10.41
C ILE A 69 19.82 -4.96 -11.72
N PRO A 70 18.83 -4.09 -12.00
CA PRO A 70 19.00 -3.11 -13.06
C PRO A 70 20.24 -2.26 -12.77
N ASP A 71 20.90 -1.71 -13.78
CA ASP A 71 22.05 -0.84 -13.54
C ASP A 71 21.58 0.42 -12.78
N LEU A 72 21.84 0.44 -11.46
CA LEU A 72 21.37 1.50 -10.57
C LEU A 72 22.39 2.63 -10.54
N ASP A 73 22.61 3.28 -11.68
CA ASP A 73 23.46 4.47 -11.78
C ASP A 73 23.02 5.58 -10.80
N HIS A 74 21.73 5.61 -10.46
CA HIS A 74 21.11 6.59 -9.56
C HIS A 74 20.85 6.06 -8.14
N GLY A 75 21.31 4.86 -7.83
CA GLY A 75 21.11 4.21 -6.52
C GLY A 75 19.72 3.60 -6.35
N ILE A 76 19.55 2.82 -5.27
CA ILE A 76 18.34 2.02 -5.03
C ILE A 76 17.09 2.87 -4.75
N ASP A 77 17.25 4.15 -4.40
CA ASP A 77 16.15 5.08 -4.06
C ASP A 77 15.14 5.28 -5.22
N GLU A 78 15.57 5.05 -6.45
CA GLU A 78 14.75 5.19 -7.67
C GLU A 78 14.32 3.82 -8.22
N LEU A 79 14.23 2.79 -7.39
CA LEU A 79 13.77 1.48 -7.84
C LEU A 79 12.26 1.46 -8.08
N PHE A 80 11.87 0.96 -9.25
CA PHE A 80 10.49 0.67 -9.63
C PHE A 80 10.29 -0.83 -9.81
N VAL A 81 9.21 -1.36 -9.23
CA VAL A 81 8.91 -2.79 -9.29
C VAL A 81 7.55 -2.99 -9.94
N THR A 82 7.48 -3.99 -10.82
CA THR A 82 6.24 -4.49 -11.41
C THR A 82 5.85 -5.81 -10.77
N PHE A 83 4.56 -6.11 -10.80
CA PHE A 83 4.01 -7.33 -10.21
C PHE A 83 3.26 -8.13 -11.27
N GLU A 84 3.22 -9.44 -11.08
CA GLU A 84 2.34 -10.34 -11.81
C GLU A 84 1.52 -11.16 -10.83
N THR A 85 0.39 -11.69 -11.29
CA THR A 85 -0.41 -12.62 -10.48
C THR A 85 0.11 -14.03 -10.70
N GLY A 86 0.68 -14.63 -9.64
CA GLY A 86 1.16 -16.00 -9.65
C GLY A 86 0.03 -17.03 -9.78
N GLU A 87 0.40 -18.31 -9.95
CA GLU A 87 -0.57 -19.42 -10.07
C GLU A 87 -1.46 -19.59 -8.84
N ASP A 88 -1.00 -19.16 -7.68
CA ASP A 88 -1.73 -19.16 -6.41
C ASP A 88 -2.69 -17.96 -6.25
N GLY A 89 -2.70 -17.04 -7.21
CA GLY A 89 -3.52 -15.84 -7.20
C GLY A 89 -2.97 -14.70 -6.32
N PHE A 90 -1.72 -14.82 -5.84
CA PHE A 90 -1.02 -13.76 -5.12
C PHE A 90 -0.02 -13.04 -6.01
N ALA A 91 0.27 -11.79 -5.66
CA ALA A 91 1.19 -10.95 -6.37
C ALA A 91 2.63 -11.40 -6.13
N GLN A 92 3.35 -11.61 -7.23
CA GLN A 92 4.78 -11.92 -7.25
C GLN A 92 5.50 -10.83 -8.01
N VAL A 93 6.79 -10.63 -7.72
CA VAL A 93 7.58 -9.61 -8.40
C VAL A 93 7.91 -10.09 -9.80
N ALA A 94 7.44 -9.35 -10.81
CA ALA A 94 7.71 -9.66 -12.22
C ALA A 94 9.06 -9.08 -12.67
N GLY A 95 9.48 -7.95 -12.10
CA GLY A 95 10.74 -7.31 -12.46
C GLY A 95 10.99 -6.01 -11.72
N ALA A 96 12.26 -5.62 -11.67
CA ALA A 96 12.74 -4.39 -11.06
C ALA A 96 13.48 -3.53 -12.08
N PHE A 97 13.22 -2.23 -12.07
CA PHE A 97 13.65 -1.26 -13.08
C PHE A 97 14.23 -0.02 -12.40
N ALA A 98 15.25 0.59 -13.01
CA ALA A 98 15.82 1.86 -12.56
C ALA A 98 14.95 3.07 -12.98
N ASP A 99 14.21 2.93 -14.09
CA ASP A 99 13.29 3.93 -14.61
C ASP A 99 11.85 3.39 -14.58
N PRO A 100 10.84 4.27 -14.45
CA PRO A 100 9.44 3.84 -14.42
C PRO A 100 9.03 3.27 -15.79
N PRO A 101 8.51 2.03 -15.86
CA PRO A 101 8.00 1.47 -17.12
C PRO A 101 6.72 2.20 -17.56
N GLU A 102 6.62 2.55 -18.84
CA GLU A 102 5.49 3.33 -19.39
C GLU A 102 4.19 2.51 -19.49
N ASP A 103 4.30 1.23 -19.88
CA ASP A 103 3.15 0.38 -20.22
C ASP A 103 2.79 -0.65 -19.13
N SER A 104 3.27 -0.46 -17.89
CA SER A 104 3.03 -1.44 -16.82
C SER A 104 2.79 -0.75 -15.47
N PRO A 105 1.75 -1.17 -14.73
CA PRO A 105 1.56 -0.75 -13.35
C PRO A 105 2.79 -1.09 -12.53
N HIS A 106 3.35 -0.05 -11.91
CA HIS A 106 4.60 -0.17 -11.17
C HIS A 106 4.50 0.57 -9.84
N LEU A 107 5.31 0.14 -8.89
CA LEU A 107 5.43 0.73 -7.57
C LEU A 107 6.85 1.29 -7.39
N LYS A 108 6.97 2.55 -6.98
CA LYS A 108 8.27 3.11 -6.58
C LYS A 108 8.58 2.63 -5.17
N ILE A 109 9.67 1.89 -5.00
CA ILE A 109 9.94 1.15 -3.76
C ILE A 109 11.33 1.37 -3.16
N GLY A 110 12.13 2.29 -3.71
CA GLY A 110 13.55 2.39 -3.38
C GLY A 110 13.92 2.45 -1.89
N LYS A 111 13.12 3.14 -1.05
CA LYS A 111 13.35 3.20 0.41
C LYS A 111 13.07 1.90 1.17
N TYR A 112 12.36 0.99 0.53
CA TYR A 112 11.92 -0.29 1.07
C TYR A 112 12.58 -1.46 0.33
N ALA A 113 13.60 -1.18 -0.48
CA ALA A 113 14.38 -2.18 -1.17
C ALA A 113 15.82 -2.18 -0.62
N TRP A 114 16.40 -3.37 -0.49
CA TRP A 114 17.80 -3.52 -0.14
C TRP A 114 18.41 -4.67 -0.93
N ARG A 115 19.71 -4.54 -1.22
CA ARG A 115 20.46 -5.55 -1.95
C ARG A 115 21.12 -6.51 -0.96
N SER A 116 20.92 -7.80 -1.15
CA SER A 116 21.64 -8.82 -0.41
C SER A 116 23.10 -8.88 -0.85
N LEU A 117 24.01 -8.81 0.12
CA LEU A 117 25.44 -8.94 -0.11
C LEU A 117 25.88 -10.38 -0.39
N ALA A 118 25.03 -11.37 -0.06
CA ALA A 118 25.39 -12.79 -0.17
C ALA A 118 25.17 -13.35 -1.57
N ASN A 119 24.04 -13.02 -2.21
CA ASN A 119 23.61 -13.54 -3.51
C ASN A 119 23.34 -12.43 -4.54
N GLY A 120 23.29 -11.15 -4.12
CA GLY A 120 23.03 -10.04 -5.02
C GLY A 120 21.56 -9.84 -5.37
N GLU A 121 20.63 -10.55 -4.74
CA GLU A 121 19.19 -10.35 -4.95
C GLU A 121 18.72 -9.02 -4.35
N ILE A 122 17.66 -8.44 -4.93
CA ILE A 122 16.98 -7.28 -4.36
C ILE A 122 15.80 -7.79 -3.55
N HIS A 123 15.85 -7.52 -2.26
CA HIS A 123 14.76 -7.78 -1.33
C HIS A 123 13.88 -6.55 -1.23
N ILE A 124 12.57 -6.77 -1.22
CA ILE A 124 11.55 -5.73 -1.31
C ILE A 124 10.58 -5.90 -0.15
N ASP A 125 10.46 -4.86 0.67
CA ASP A 125 9.41 -4.68 1.65
C ASP A 125 8.30 -3.80 1.07
N LEU A 126 7.04 -4.14 1.31
CA LEU A 126 5.93 -3.30 0.88
C LEU A 126 5.85 -2.01 1.73
N PRO A 127 5.51 -0.85 1.13
CA PRO A 127 5.54 0.45 1.81
C PRO A 127 4.35 0.68 2.78
N PHE A 128 3.60 -0.36 3.10
CA PHE A 128 2.46 -0.34 4.00
C PHE A 128 2.58 -1.50 4.99
N ASP A 129 2.43 -1.22 6.27
CA ASP A 129 2.55 -2.16 7.39
C ASP A 129 1.24 -2.28 8.19
N ARG A 130 0.17 -1.59 7.75
CA ARG A 130 -1.08 -1.41 8.50
C ARG A 130 -2.27 -1.27 7.57
N PHE A 131 -3.42 -1.71 8.06
CA PHE A 131 -4.72 -1.44 7.45
C PHE A 131 -5.68 -0.83 8.48
N TYR A 132 -6.14 0.38 8.19
CA TYR A 132 -7.06 1.13 9.04
C TYR A 132 -8.50 0.71 8.76
N MET A 133 -9.25 0.40 9.82
CA MET A 133 -10.66 0.00 9.74
C MET A 133 -11.44 0.45 10.97
N ASP A 134 -12.75 0.20 10.97
CA ASP A 134 -13.63 0.50 12.10
C ASP A 134 -13.15 -0.19 13.39
N GLU A 135 -13.06 0.60 14.46
CA GLU A 135 -12.53 0.16 15.77
C GLU A 135 -13.34 -1.00 16.39
N ASN A 136 -14.62 -1.12 16.08
CA ASN A 136 -15.44 -2.22 16.59
C ASN A 136 -15.20 -3.53 15.85
N VAL A 137 -14.54 -3.48 14.68
CA VAL A 137 -14.30 -4.63 13.80
C VAL A 137 -12.86 -5.12 13.87
N ALA A 138 -11.92 -4.18 14.05
CA ALA A 138 -10.49 -4.48 14.18
C ALA A 138 -10.17 -5.61 15.19
N PRO A 139 -10.77 -5.69 16.40
CA PRO A 139 -10.46 -6.77 17.35
C PRO A 139 -10.83 -8.16 16.82
N GLU A 140 -11.92 -8.25 16.06
CA GLU A 140 -12.39 -9.50 15.46
C GLU A 140 -11.51 -9.91 14.29
N ALA A 141 -11.12 -8.95 13.44
CA ALA A 141 -10.16 -9.17 12.36
C ALA A 141 -8.80 -9.62 12.91
N GLU A 142 -8.26 -8.96 13.93
CA GLU A 142 -7.02 -9.35 14.61
C GLU A 142 -7.13 -10.74 15.24
N ALA A 143 -8.24 -11.04 15.92
CA ALA A 143 -8.47 -12.36 16.50
C ALA A 143 -8.54 -13.44 15.42
N ALA A 144 -9.23 -13.18 14.32
CA ALA A 144 -9.31 -14.09 13.18
C ALA A 144 -7.92 -14.33 12.57
N MET A 145 -7.10 -13.29 12.46
CA MET A 145 -5.73 -13.38 11.97
C MET A 145 -4.82 -14.16 12.92
N ARG A 146 -4.96 -13.99 14.24
CA ARG A 146 -4.18 -14.72 15.27
C ARG A 146 -4.56 -16.19 15.39
N ARG A 147 -5.85 -16.54 15.33
CA ARG A 147 -6.34 -17.94 15.42
C ARG A 147 -5.84 -18.83 14.28
N ARG A 148 -5.36 -18.21 13.20
CA ARG A 148 -5.06 -18.85 11.92
C ARG A 148 -3.90 -19.84 11.94
N GLY A 149 -3.02 -19.81 12.95
CA GLY A 149 -1.79 -20.60 12.95
C GLY A 149 -0.90 -20.28 11.73
N ARG A 150 0.33 -20.81 11.68
CA ARG A 150 1.29 -20.47 10.61
C ARG A 150 0.96 -21.08 9.22
N GLY A 151 -0.19 -21.75 9.05
CA GLY A 151 -0.37 -22.73 7.96
C GLY A 151 -1.44 -22.45 6.90
N ALA A 152 -2.29 -21.42 7.04
CA ALA A 152 -3.35 -21.16 6.07
C ALA A 152 -3.06 -19.88 5.27
N ARG A 153 -3.34 -19.86 3.96
CA ARG A 153 -3.05 -18.78 2.97
C ARG A 153 -4.29 -18.00 2.50
N GLU A 154 -4.99 -17.30 3.38
CA GLU A 154 -6.32 -16.71 3.12
C GLU A 154 -6.49 -15.36 3.82
N ALA A 155 -5.42 -14.82 4.38
CA ALA A 155 -5.36 -13.44 4.81
C ALA A 155 -4.51 -12.71 3.78
N TYR A 156 -5.12 -11.77 3.06
CA TYR A 156 -4.42 -11.03 2.02
C TYR A 156 -4.96 -9.62 1.92
N LEU A 157 -4.09 -8.70 1.54
CA LEU A 157 -4.45 -7.33 1.27
C LEU A 157 -4.64 -7.17 -0.24
N GLU A 158 -5.81 -6.73 -0.66
CA GLU A 158 -6.00 -6.23 -2.01
C GLU A 158 -5.45 -4.81 -2.11
N VAL A 159 -4.57 -4.57 -3.08
CA VAL A 159 -3.88 -3.30 -3.28
C VAL A 159 -3.99 -2.94 -4.75
N ARG A 160 -4.34 -1.69 -5.04
CA ARG A 160 -4.28 -1.15 -6.40
C ARG A 160 -2.99 -0.42 -6.65
N ILE A 161 -2.34 -0.71 -7.77
CA ILE A 161 -1.05 -0.12 -8.15
C ILE A 161 -1.21 0.65 -9.46
N LEU A 162 -0.68 1.88 -9.49
CA LEU A 162 -0.65 2.74 -10.67
C LEU A 162 0.39 3.85 -10.49
N ASP A 163 1.19 4.12 -11.53
CA ASP A 163 2.12 5.25 -11.62
C ASP A 163 2.96 5.48 -10.35
N GLY A 164 3.68 4.44 -9.94
CA GLY A 164 4.58 4.45 -8.80
C GLY A 164 3.90 4.47 -7.43
N ARG A 165 2.57 4.29 -7.37
CA ARG A 165 1.79 4.36 -6.12
C ARG A 165 1.01 3.08 -5.89
N ALA A 166 0.85 2.73 -4.63
CA ALA A 166 0.02 1.64 -4.17
C ALA A 166 -1.03 2.17 -3.18
N VAL A 167 -2.26 1.67 -3.29
CA VAL A 167 -3.36 1.98 -2.38
C VAL A 167 -3.98 0.68 -1.88
N PRO A 168 -3.88 0.37 -0.57
CA PRO A 168 -4.66 -0.69 0.07
C PRO A 168 -6.17 -0.44 -0.11
N VAL A 169 -6.88 -1.46 -0.59
CA VAL A 169 -8.33 -1.38 -0.85
C VAL A 169 -9.10 -2.09 0.25
N GLU A 170 -8.81 -3.36 0.48
CA GLU A 170 -9.52 -4.19 1.45
C GLU A 170 -8.61 -5.31 1.98
N LEU A 171 -8.74 -5.61 3.26
CA LEU A 171 -8.11 -6.75 3.89
C LEU A 171 -9.10 -7.92 3.86
N TYR A 172 -8.70 -9.04 3.29
CA TYR A 172 -9.49 -10.27 3.33
C TYR A 172 -8.94 -11.21 4.39
N ILE A 173 -9.83 -11.89 5.12
CA ILE A 173 -9.49 -12.94 6.07
C ILE A 173 -10.44 -14.12 5.83
N ASN A 174 -9.89 -15.27 5.47
CA ASN A 174 -10.64 -16.49 5.12
C ASN A 174 -11.65 -16.24 3.99
N GLY A 175 -11.21 -15.47 2.98
CA GLY A 175 -12.03 -15.12 1.81
C GLY A 175 -13.15 -14.11 2.07
N LYS A 176 -13.26 -13.56 3.28
CA LYS A 176 -14.24 -12.51 3.62
C LYS A 176 -13.56 -11.16 3.82
N PRO A 177 -14.16 -10.06 3.37
CA PRO A 177 -13.69 -8.73 3.72
C PRO A 177 -13.65 -8.57 5.24
N ALA A 178 -12.55 -8.04 5.76
CA ALA A 178 -12.40 -7.83 7.18
C ALA A 178 -13.39 -6.78 7.71
N SER A 179 -13.80 -5.83 6.86
CA SER A 179 -14.88 -4.88 7.11
C SER A 179 -16.24 -5.55 7.41
N GLU A 180 -16.49 -6.74 6.86
CA GLU A 180 -17.74 -7.50 7.04
C GLU A 180 -17.71 -8.45 8.24
N LEU A 181 -16.61 -8.56 8.98
CA LEU A 181 -16.50 -9.49 10.09
C LEU A 181 -17.48 -9.19 11.24
N ARG A 182 -18.18 -8.06 11.24
CA ARG A 182 -19.26 -7.78 12.21
C ARG A 182 -20.36 -8.85 12.14
N GLY A 183 -20.37 -9.75 13.12
CA GLY A 183 -21.56 -10.57 13.38
C GLY A 183 -21.37 -11.89 14.12
N GLN A 184 -20.15 -12.28 14.55
CA GLN A 184 -19.96 -13.60 15.19
C GLN A 184 -19.89 -13.56 16.72
N LEU A 185 -20.10 -12.40 17.34
CA LEU A 185 -20.21 -12.26 18.80
C LEU A 185 -21.58 -11.66 19.16
N ASN A 186 -22.60 -12.51 19.14
CA ASN A 186 -23.77 -12.44 20.01
C ASN A 186 -23.94 -13.80 20.69
#